data_AF-R1E8A9-F1
#
_entry.id   AF-R1E8A9-F1
#
_cell.length_a   1.000
_cell.length_b   1.000
_cell.length_c   1.000
_cell.angle_alpha   90.00
_cell.angle_beta   90.00
_cell.angle_gamma   90.00
#
_symmetry.space_group_name_H-M   'P 1'
#
loop_
_entity.id
_entity.type
_entity.pdbx_description
1 polymer ?
#
loop_
_entity_poly.entity_id
_entity_poly.type
_entity_poly.pdbx_seq_one_letter_code
_entity_poly.pdbx_strand_id
1 'polypeptide(L)'
;MSQFRAARLDLGSFVNVRNLRDHTKRKVFAEFEPERQALRYIIRNTTLPQRVRAQAQLELTQMHAYTRSTQFKNRCVMGGRGRGIMSDFRMGRYQFRINALAGNIPGVKKASW
;
A
#
# COMPACT_ATOMS: atom_id res chain seq x y z
N MET A 1 -9.51 -14.36 12.75
CA MET A 1 -8.22 -13.99 12.11
C MET A 1 -8.51 -13.46 10.72
N SER A 2 -7.80 -12.42 10.26
CA SER A 2 -8.03 -11.83 8.92
C SER A 2 -7.81 -12.88 7.82
N GLN A 3 -8.81 -13.13 6.98
CA GLN A 3 -8.78 -14.13 5.89
C GLN A 3 -7.57 -13.98 4.94
N PHE A 4 -7.01 -12.76 4.84
CA PHE A 4 -5.87 -12.46 3.96
C PHE A 4 -4.49 -12.49 4.65
N ARG A 5 -4.43 -12.77 5.95
CA ARG A 5 -3.15 -12.80 6.65
C ARG A 5 -2.48 -14.15 6.40
N ALA A 6 -1.28 -14.13 5.83
CA ALA A 6 -0.49 -15.34 5.64
C ALA A 6 -0.26 -16.07 6.98
N ALA A 7 -0.33 -17.40 6.95
CA ALA A 7 -0.11 -18.24 8.13
C ALA A 7 1.35 -18.14 8.63
N ARG A 8 2.30 -18.06 7.69
CA ARG A 8 3.72 -17.83 7.97
C ARG A 8 4.08 -16.36 7.74
N LEU A 9 4.88 -15.79 8.65
CA LEU A 9 5.36 -14.42 8.50
C LEU A 9 6.38 -14.33 7.36
N ASP A 10 6.14 -13.37 6.47
CA ASP A 10 6.82 -13.16 5.19
C ASP A 10 7.44 -11.75 5.08
N LEU A 11 7.59 -11.06 6.22
CA LEU A 11 8.17 -9.74 6.34
C LEU A 11 9.62 -9.82 6.84
N GLY A 12 10.55 -9.22 6.09
CA GLY A 12 11.95 -9.05 6.50
C GLY A 12 12.24 -7.73 7.23
N SER A 13 11.24 -6.85 7.34
CA SER A 13 11.34 -5.54 7.98
C SER A 13 10.85 -5.56 9.44
N PHE A 14 10.92 -4.41 10.13
CA PHE A 14 10.36 -4.27 11.47
C PHE A 14 8.88 -4.69 11.52
N VAL A 15 8.60 -5.71 12.33
CA VAL A 15 7.27 -6.29 12.46
C VAL A 15 6.45 -5.47 13.45
N ASN A 16 5.30 -4.99 12.98
CA ASN A 16 4.31 -4.27 13.78
C ASN A 16 2.93 -4.72 13.30
N VAL A 17 1.94 -4.81 14.19
CA VAL A 17 0.54 -5.12 13.87
C VAL A 17 0.04 -4.31 12.66
N ARG A 18 0.38 -3.02 12.62
CA ARG A 18 -0.06 -2.14 11.53
C ARG A 18 0.76 -2.29 10.24
N ASN A 19 2.04 -2.65 10.34
CA ASN A 19 2.88 -2.96 9.18
C ASN A 19 2.40 -4.25 8.51
N LEU A 20 2.13 -5.27 9.33
CA LEU A 20 1.60 -6.55 8.86
C LEU A 20 0.25 -6.37 8.15
N ARG A 21 -0.64 -5.57 8.71
CA ARG A 21 -1.92 -5.24 8.07
C ARG A 21 -1.75 -4.47 6.75
N ASP A 22 -0.78 -3.55 6.68
CA ASP A 22 -0.50 -2.80 5.44
C ASP A 22 0.10 -3.70 4.37
N HIS A 23 1.02 -4.59 4.75
CA HIS A 23 1.62 -5.60 3.89
C HIS A 23 0.58 -6.55 3.29
N THR A 24 -0.33 -7.08 4.11
CA THR A 24 -1.43 -7.93 3.62
C THR A 24 -2.33 -7.19 2.63
N LYS A 25 -2.61 -5.90 2.87
CA LYS A 25 -3.41 -5.09 1.93
C LYS A 25 -2.70 -4.93 0.59
N ARG A 26 -1.39 -4.69 0.57
CA ARG A 26 -0.62 -4.53 -0.68
C ARG A 26 -0.61 -5.81 -1.51
N LYS A 27 -0.46 -6.97 -0.87
CA LYS A 27 -0.52 -8.27 -1.55
C LYS A 27 -1.88 -8.52 -2.19
N VAL A 28 -2.94 -8.38 -1.40
CA VAL A 28 -4.32 -8.52 -1.89
C VAL A 28 -4.60 -7.51 -3.01
N PHE A 29 -4.18 -6.26 -2.87
CA PHE A 29 -4.36 -5.28 -3.93
C PHE A 29 -3.66 -5.70 -5.23
N ALA A 30 -2.41 -6.18 -5.15
CA ALA A 30 -1.66 -6.61 -6.33
C ALA A 30 -2.35 -7.79 -7.07
N GLU A 31 -2.94 -8.73 -6.34
CA GLU A 31 -3.69 -9.85 -6.93
C GLU A 31 -4.99 -9.37 -7.62
N PHE A 32 -5.75 -8.50 -6.97
CA PHE A 32 -7.08 -8.06 -7.43
C PHE A 32 -7.06 -6.76 -8.26
N GLU A 33 -5.88 -6.22 -8.58
CA GLU A 33 -5.75 -4.97 -9.34
C GLU A 33 -6.33 -5.07 -10.76
N PRO A 34 -6.04 -6.11 -11.56
CA PRO A 34 -6.57 -6.23 -12.93
C PRO A 34 -8.10 -6.30 -12.95
N GLU A 35 -8.69 -7.12 -12.08
CA GLU A 35 -10.15 -7.26 -11.95
C GLU A 35 -10.81 -5.93 -11.59
N ARG A 36 -10.22 -5.21 -10.62
CA ARG A 36 -10.73 -3.92 -10.19
C ARG A 36 -10.64 -2.87 -11.29
N GLN A 37 -9.58 -2.88 -12.10
CA GLN A 37 -9.43 -1.96 -13.23
C GLN A 37 -10.43 -2.28 -14.34
N ALA A 38 -10.68 -3.56 -14.64
CA ALA A 38 -11.71 -3.97 -15.59
C ALA A 38 -13.10 -3.47 -15.19
N LEU A 39 -13.50 -3.68 -13.92
CA LEU A 39 -14.77 -3.17 -13.39
C LEU A 39 -14.85 -1.62 -13.50
N ARG A 40 -13.77 -0.94 -13.11
CA ARG A 40 -13.65 0.51 -13.21
C ARG A 40 -13.76 1.04 -14.64
N TYR A 41 -13.24 0.30 -15.62
CA TYR A 41 -13.35 0.62 -17.03
C TYR A 41 -14.80 0.48 -17.50
N ILE A 42 -15.44 -0.65 -17.22
CA ILE A 42 -16.85 -0.91 -17.58
C ILE A 42 -17.77 0.16 -17.03
N ILE A 43 -17.62 0.54 -15.75
CA ILE A 43 -18.45 1.57 -15.10
C ILE A 43 -18.36 2.92 -15.81
N ARG A 44 -17.15 3.33 -16.22
CA ARG A 44 -16.90 4.63 -16.85
C ARG A 44 -17.27 4.65 -18.33
N ASN A 45 -17.33 3.48 -18.97
CA ASN A 45 -17.63 3.39 -20.38
C ASN A 45 -19.12 3.66 -20.66
N THR A 46 -19.42 4.78 -21.31
CA THR A 46 -20.78 5.20 -21.66
C THR A 46 -21.34 4.51 -22.90
N THR A 47 -20.53 3.79 -23.68
CA THR A 47 -21.01 3.03 -24.84
C THR A 47 -21.68 1.71 -24.44
N LEU A 48 -21.39 1.22 -23.22
CA LEU A 48 -21.97 -0.02 -22.71
C LEU A 48 -23.39 0.18 -22.18
N PRO A 49 -24.26 -0.85 -22.26
CA PRO A 49 -25.60 -0.79 -21.70
C PRO A 49 -25.60 -0.49 -20.20
N GLN A 50 -26.58 0.30 -19.75
CA GLN A 50 -26.70 0.70 -18.35
C GLN A 50 -26.76 -0.49 -17.37
N ARG A 51 -27.38 -1.60 -17.78
CA ARG A 51 -27.44 -2.83 -16.97
C ARG A 51 -26.05 -3.39 -16.66
N VAL A 52 -25.16 -3.44 -17.65
CA VAL A 52 -23.79 -3.96 -17.49
C VAL A 52 -22.99 -3.04 -16.57
N ARG A 53 -23.15 -1.73 -16.72
CA ARG A 53 -22.51 -0.73 -15.85
C ARG A 53 -22.99 -0.83 -14.40
N ALA A 54 -24.30 -1.02 -14.21
CA ALA A 54 -24.89 -1.21 -12.88
C ALA A 54 -24.39 -2.50 -12.21
N GLN A 55 -24.30 -3.61 -12.97
CA GLN A 55 -23.75 -4.87 -12.48
C GLN A 55 -22.29 -4.71 -12.03
N ALA A 56 -21.44 -4.11 -12.87
CA ALA A 56 -20.04 -3.88 -12.52
C ALA A 56 -19.88 -2.94 -11.30
N GLN A 57 -20.78 -1.97 -11.13
CA GLN A 57 -20.82 -1.10 -9.96
C GLN A 57 -21.15 -1.87 -8.67
N LEU A 58 -22.12 -2.80 -8.73
CA LEU A 58 -22.48 -3.66 -7.60
C LEU A 58 -21.31 -4.57 -7.22
N GLU A 59 -20.69 -5.24 -8.20
CA GLU A 59 -19.52 -6.09 -8.00
C GLU A 59 -18.35 -5.33 -7.37
N LEU A 60 -18.01 -4.15 -7.90
CA LEU A 60 -16.95 -3.29 -7.36
C LEU A 60 -17.20 -2.90 -5.89
N THR A 61 -18.48 -2.73 -5.52
CA THR A 61 -18.90 -2.35 -4.17
C THR A 61 -18.77 -3.52 -3.19
N GLN A 62 -19.08 -4.74 -3.66
CA GLN A 62 -18.97 -5.99 -2.88
C GLN A 62 -17.52 -6.41 -2.62
N MET A 63 -16.57 -6.00 -3.46
CA MET A 63 -15.15 -6.33 -3.25
C MET A 63 -14.66 -5.91 -1.85
N HIS A 64 -13.87 -6.80 -1.22
CA HIS A 64 -13.37 -6.60 0.13
C HIS A 64 -12.52 -5.31 0.25
N ALA A 65 -12.55 -4.66 1.41
CA ALA A 65 -11.87 -3.38 1.64
C ALA A 65 -10.35 -3.41 1.36
N TYR A 66 -9.67 -4.54 1.53
CA TYR A 66 -8.22 -4.67 1.29
C TYR A 66 -7.85 -4.59 -0.21
N THR A 67 -8.82 -4.79 -1.11
CA THR A 67 -8.64 -4.61 -2.57
C THR A 67 -8.66 -3.14 -2.99
N ARG A 68 -8.89 -2.20 -2.05
CA ARG A 68 -8.97 -0.76 -2.37
C ARG A 68 -7.58 -0.13 -2.29
N SER A 69 -7.18 0.57 -3.35
CA SER A 69 -5.91 1.31 -3.37
C SER A 69 -5.84 2.42 -2.31
N THR A 70 -6.96 2.97 -1.89
CA THR A 70 -7.02 4.03 -0.87
C THR A 70 -6.69 3.55 0.55
N GLN A 71 -6.57 2.24 0.78
CA GLN A 71 -6.43 1.65 2.12
C GLN A 71 -4.99 1.45 2.58
N PHE A 72 -4.03 1.42 1.67
CA PHE A 72 -2.63 1.28 2.03
C PHE A 72 -2.03 2.64 2.41
N LYS A 73 -1.07 2.63 3.33
CA LYS A 73 -0.34 3.83 3.76
C LYS A 73 1.14 3.49 3.85
N ASN A 74 1.99 4.38 3.37
CA ASN A 74 3.43 4.20 3.58
C ASN A 74 3.73 4.10 5.08
N ARG A 75 4.65 3.20 5.43
CA ARG A 75 5.15 2.99 6.79
C ARG A 75 6.66 2.89 6.80
N CYS A 76 7.27 3.29 7.91
CA CYS A 76 8.70 3.15 8.13
C CYS A 76 9.07 1.66 8.23
N VAL A 77 9.99 1.21 7.39
CA VAL A 77 10.51 -0.18 7.34
C VAL A 77 11.24 -0.55 8.63
N MET A 78 11.94 0.39 9.27
CA MET A 78 12.72 0.12 10.50
C MET A 78 11.96 0.36 11.80
N GLY A 79 10.96 1.25 11.81
CA GLY A 79 10.30 1.68 13.05
C GLY A 79 8.77 1.63 13.04
N GLY A 80 8.14 1.19 11.94
CA GLY A 80 6.68 1.04 11.82
C GLY A 80 5.83 2.30 11.95
N ARG A 81 6.44 3.48 12.11
CA ARG A 81 5.73 4.77 12.14
C ARG A 81 5.01 4.99 10.81
N GLY A 82 3.76 5.43 10.89
CA GLY A 82 2.90 5.71 9.74
C GLY A 82 2.74 7.21 9.42
N ARG A 83 3.63 8.07 9.92
CA ARG A 83 3.59 9.53 9.75
C ARG A 83 5.00 10.06 9.51
N GLY A 84 5.13 11.10 8.68
CA GLY A 84 6.42 11.72 8.35
C GLY A 84 7.39 10.71 7.73
N ILE A 85 6.98 10.11 6.61
CA ILE A 85 7.76 9.10 5.90
C ILE A 85 8.26 9.72 4.61
N MET A 86 9.55 9.54 4.36
CA MET A 86 10.16 9.89 3.08
C MET A 86 9.98 8.70 2.13
N SER A 87 9.32 8.92 1.00
CA SER A 87 8.97 7.88 0.00
C SER A 87 10.21 7.16 -0.51
N ASP A 88 11.24 7.92 -0.83
CA ASP A 88 12.43 7.47 -1.56
C ASP A 88 13.23 6.48 -0.71
N PHE A 89 13.24 6.70 0.60
CA PHE A 89 13.98 5.88 1.57
C PHE A 89 13.10 4.91 2.34
N ARG A 90 11.76 4.99 2.22
CA ARG A 90 10.77 4.20 2.98
C ARG A 90 11.00 4.23 4.51
N MET A 91 11.53 5.34 5.02
CA MET A 91 11.88 5.53 6.43
C MET A 91 11.20 6.77 7.02
N GLY A 92 11.00 6.77 8.33
CA GLY A 92 10.53 7.94 9.06
C GLY A 92 11.63 9.00 9.18
N ARG A 93 11.26 10.28 9.29
CA ARG A 93 12.20 11.43 9.36
C ARG A 93 13.35 11.25 10.35
N TYR A 94 13.07 10.77 11.56
CA TYR A 94 14.10 10.57 12.59
C TYR A 94 15.08 9.44 12.21
N GLN A 95 14.56 8.32 11.71
CA GLN A 95 15.38 7.20 11.27
C GLN A 95 16.24 7.58 10.06
N PHE A 96 15.66 8.34 9.13
CA PHE A 96 16.38 8.91 8.00
C PHE A 96 17.55 9.77 8.49
N ARG A 97 17.33 10.68 9.44
CA ARG A 97 18.39 11.53 9.99
C ARG A 97 19.54 10.69 10.58
N ILE A 98 19.24 9.67 11.38
CA ILE A 98 20.28 8.81 11.98
C ILE A 98 21.07 8.10 10.90
N ASN A 99 20.39 7.48 9.93
CA ASN A 99 21.05 6.73 8.87
C ASN A 99 21.83 7.63 7.89
N ALA A 100 21.35 8.85 7.65
CA ALA A 100 22.06 9.84 6.83
C ALA A 100 23.35 10.30 7.52
N LEU A 101 23.31 10.58 8.82
CA LEU A 101 24.50 10.97 9.58
C LEU A 101 25.50 9.81 9.74
N ALA A 102 25.01 8.57 9.82
CA ALA A 102 25.84 7.37 9.87
C ALA A 102 26.45 6.97 8.50
N GLY A 103 26.06 7.62 7.40
CA GLY A 103 26.54 7.27 6.06
C GLY A 103 25.89 6.03 5.43
N ASN A 104 24.81 5.50 6.03
CA ASN A 104 24.09 4.31 5.53
C ASN A 104 23.22 4.61 4.30
N ILE A 105 22.96 5.89 3.99
CA ILE A 105 22.12 6.30 2.87
C ILE A 105 23.02 6.83 1.74
N PRO A 106 23.04 6.17 0.56
CA PRO A 106 23.89 6.58 -0.53
C PRO A 106 23.49 7.98 -1.05
N GLY A 107 24.48 8.84 -1.27
CA GLY A 107 24.29 10.17 -1.87
C GLY A 107 23.73 11.25 -0.95
N VAL A 108 23.32 10.92 0.29
CA VAL A 108 22.80 11.91 1.23
C VAL A 108 23.94 12.52 2.04
N LYS A 109 24.09 13.85 1.94
CA LYS A 109 25.01 14.65 2.75
C LYS A 109 24.27 15.78 3.44
N LYS A 110 24.83 16.28 4.54
CA LYS A 110 24.31 17.50 5.20
C LYS A 110 24.41 18.64 4.21
N ALA A 111 23.29 19.33 3.98
CA ALA A 111 23.28 20.49 3.11
C ALA A 111 23.90 21.68 3.84
N SER A 112 24.75 22.40 3.13
CA SER A 112 25.39 23.65 3.55
C SER A 112 25.29 24.61 2.37
N TRP A 113 24.55 25.69 2.55
CA TRP A 113 24.41 26.80 1.62
C TRP A 113 24.45 28.10 2.42
#